data_AF-A0A954HRI5-F1
#
_entry.id   AF-A0A954HRI5-F1
#
_cell.length_a   1.000
_cell.length_b   1.000
_cell.length_c   1.000
_cell.angle_alpha   90.00
_cell.angle_beta   90.00
_cell.angle_gamma   90.00
#
_symmetry.space_group_name_H-M   'P 1'
#
loop_
_entity.id
_entity.type
_entity.pdbx_description
1 polymer ?
#
loop_
_entity_poly.entity_id
_entity_poly.type
_entity_poly.pdbx_seq_one_letter_code
_entity_poly.pdbx_strand_id
1 'polypeptide(L)'
;MNLRQARYALEYLIFSAFVFVLRALPTRTAFGIADAVAWILCRVLPRKLTRYSVAAGGIRTAFGADLSDRDVDRILLGMWQHLFRMVCEIIQLPRRFRLYNCHEVLRFHQRDECVRAVMAGRPVLFLSGHFGNWEISVNTFGYFGFPMGVVARDLDNPWLHNWFRQFRESSGNWMISKVGASTQMVEEVGQERTRPYCVIRMPAPKGCLPTSSDARHPHSSPS
;
A
#
# COMPACT_ATOMS: atom_id res chain seq x y z
N MET A 1 -4.96 23.84 25.28
CA MET A 1 -4.83 22.79 24.26
C MET A 1 -6.07 22.85 23.37
N ASN A 2 -5.93 23.13 22.07
CA ASN A 2 -7.09 23.24 21.18
C ASN A 2 -7.78 21.88 21.01
N LEU A 3 -9.11 21.84 20.86
CA LEU A 3 -9.87 20.59 20.66
C LEU A 3 -9.29 19.71 19.53
N ARG A 4 -8.81 20.36 18.46
CA ARG A 4 -8.12 19.68 17.34
C ARG A 4 -6.80 19.03 17.77
N GLN A 5 -5.99 19.71 18.60
CA GLN A 5 -4.74 19.17 19.12
C GLN A 5 -5.00 18.01 20.10
N ALA A 6 -6.01 18.14 20.96
CA ALA A 6 -6.44 17.07 21.86
C ALA A 6 -6.89 15.83 21.09
N ARG A 7 -7.72 16.01 20.05
CA ARG A 7 -8.14 14.92 19.15
C ARG A 7 -6.95 14.24 18.49
N TYR A 8 -6.04 15.02 17.90
CA TYR A 8 -4.84 14.47 17.27
C TYR A 8 -3.94 13.72 18.26
N ALA A 9 -3.90 14.16 19.52
CA ALA A 9 -3.04 13.56 20.53
C ALA A 9 -3.62 12.23 20.96
N LEU A 10 -4.94 12.17 21.12
CA LEU A 10 -5.67 10.95 21.38
C LEU A 10 -5.56 9.96 20.22
N GLU A 11 -5.73 10.40 18.97
CA GLU A 11 -5.53 9.57 17.77
C GLU A 11 -4.11 8.97 17.75
N TYR A 12 -3.09 9.79 18.01
CA TYR A 12 -1.70 9.35 18.04
C TYR A 12 -1.40 8.40 19.21
N LEU A 13 -2.01 8.64 20.37
CA LEU A 13 -1.87 7.76 21.54
C LEU A 13 -2.47 6.38 21.27
N ILE A 14 -3.69 6.33 20.71
CA ILE A 14 -4.36 5.09 20.33
C ILE A 14 -3.51 4.34 19.28
N PHE A 15 -3.04 5.06 18.26
CA PHE A 15 -2.15 4.49 17.25
C PHE A 15 -0.86 3.94 17.85
N SER A 16 -0.21 4.70 18.73
CA SER A 16 1.05 4.31 19.36
C SER A 16 0.87 3.08 20.27
N ALA A 17 -0.22 3.02 21.04
CA ALA A 17 -0.58 1.86 21.84
C ALA A 17 -0.82 0.63 20.96
N PHE A 18 -1.57 0.80 19.87
CA PHE A 18 -1.82 -0.27 18.89
C PHE A 18 -0.53 -0.81 18.27
N VAL A 19 0.34 0.10 17.79
CA VAL A 19 1.66 -0.26 17.25
C VAL A 19 2.51 -0.97 18.30
N PHE A 20 2.53 -0.49 19.53
CA PHE A 20 3.28 -1.10 20.62
C PHE A 20 2.84 -2.54 20.89
N VAL A 21 1.53 -2.76 21.02
CA VAL A 21 0.94 -4.09 21.23
C VAL A 21 1.30 -5.02 20.07
N LEU A 22 1.10 -4.59 18.81
CA LEU A 22 1.43 -5.42 17.64
C LEU A 22 2.92 -5.74 17.51
N ARG A 23 3.81 -4.83 17.95
CA ARG A 23 5.26 -5.08 17.97
C ARG A 23 5.68 -6.10 19.02
N ALA A 24 4.97 -6.17 20.14
CA ALA A 24 5.25 -7.10 21.24
C ALA A 24 4.75 -8.53 20.94
N LEU A 25 3.72 -8.66 20.11
CA LEU A 25 3.12 -9.96 19.80
C LEU A 25 4.01 -10.84 18.88
N PRO A 26 4.02 -12.18 19.10
CA PRO A 26 4.52 -13.11 18.10
C PRO A 26 3.74 -13.00 16.78
N THR A 27 4.42 -13.11 15.65
CA THR A 27 3.81 -12.97 14.31
C THR A 27 2.64 -13.92 14.09
N ARG A 28 2.73 -15.17 14.58
CA ARG A 28 1.64 -16.14 14.51
C ARG A 28 0.38 -15.65 15.25
N THR A 29 0.55 -15.08 16.43
CA THR A 29 -0.57 -14.53 17.22
C THR A 29 -1.16 -13.29 16.56
N ALA A 30 -0.31 -12.39 16.06
CA ALA A 30 -0.77 -11.21 15.32
C ALA A 30 -1.60 -11.59 14.09
N PHE A 31 -1.16 -12.62 13.34
CA PHE A 31 -1.90 -13.14 12.18
C PHE A 31 -3.21 -13.82 12.58
N GLY A 32 -3.22 -14.60 13.67
CA GLY A 32 -4.46 -15.18 14.20
C GLY A 32 -5.48 -14.11 14.60
N ILE A 33 -5.03 -13.01 15.22
CA ILE A 33 -5.89 -11.85 15.53
C ILE A 33 -6.38 -11.18 14.24
N ALA A 34 -5.50 -10.96 13.27
CA ALA A 34 -5.86 -10.38 11.98
C ALA A 34 -6.94 -11.21 11.26
N ASP A 35 -6.82 -12.54 11.28
CA ASP A 35 -7.80 -13.45 10.68
C ASP A 35 -9.13 -13.45 11.44
N ALA A 36 -9.09 -13.42 12.77
CA ALA A 36 -10.29 -13.32 13.60
C ALA A 36 -11.04 -12.00 13.33
N VAL A 37 -10.32 -10.87 13.25
CA VAL A 37 -10.90 -9.57 12.92
C VAL A 37 -11.50 -9.58 11.51
N ALA A 38 -10.80 -10.14 10.51
CA ALA A 38 -11.34 -10.31 9.16
C ALA A 38 -12.63 -11.14 9.16
N TRP A 39 -12.66 -12.24 9.90
CA TRP A 39 -13.82 -13.10 10.01
C TRP A 39 -15.00 -12.38 10.67
N ILE A 40 -14.78 -11.69 11.80
CA ILE A 40 -15.82 -10.91 12.50
C ILE A 40 -16.38 -9.84 11.57
N LEU A 41 -15.51 -9.12 10.86
CA LEU A 41 -15.92 -8.10 9.92
C LEU A 41 -16.78 -8.68 8.80
N CYS A 42 -16.41 -9.83 8.23
CA CYS A 42 -17.15 -10.41 7.10
C CYS A 42 -18.41 -11.18 7.51
N ARG A 43 -18.46 -11.75 8.72
CA ARG A 43 -19.50 -12.73 9.13
C ARG A 43 -20.43 -12.23 10.22
N VAL A 44 -19.97 -11.31 11.08
CA VAL A 44 -20.74 -10.84 12.24
C VAL A 44 -21.30 -9.44 12.00
N LEU A 45 -20.51 -8.55 11.39
CA LEU A 45 -20.96 -7.17 11.17
C LEU A 45 -21.99 -7.09 10.03
N PRO A 46 -23.00 -6.19 10.14
CA PRO A 46 -23.94 -5.91 9.07
C PRO A 46 -23.22 -5.51 7.77
N ARG A 47 -23.62 -6.13 6.65
CA ARG A 47 -23.07 -5.86 5.30
C ARG A 47 -23.11 -4.38 4.87
N LYS A 48 -24.04 -3.60 5.43
CA LYS A 48 -24.15 -2.15 5.20
C LYS A 48 -22.95 -1.39 5.80
N LEU A 49 -22.46 -1.81 6.97
CA LEU A 49 -21.33 -1.15 7.65
C LEU A 49 -19.99 -1.49 7.00
N THR A 50 -19.86 -2.68 6.41
CA THR A 50 -18.64 -3.15 5.75
C THR A 50 -18.50 -2.69 4.31
N ARG A 51 -19.43 -1.86 3.82
CA ARG A 51 -19.50 -1.42 2.42
C ARG A 51 -19.44 -2.59 1.43
N TYR A 52 -20.07 -3.70 1.82
CA TYR A 52 -20.03 -4.95 1.07
C TYR A 52 -20.41 -4.76 -0.41
N SER A 53 -21.45 -3.97 -0.69
CA SER A 53 -21.93 -3.73 -2.06
C SER A 53 -20.86 -3.13 -2.97
N VAL A 54 -20.02 -2.23 -2.45
CA VAL A 54 -18.94 -1.59 -3.21
C VAL A 54 -17.83 -2.59 -3.49
N ALA A 55 -17.42 -3.36 -2.48
CA ALA A 55 -16.37 -4.36 -2.62
C ALA A 55 -16.80 -5.51 -3.55
N ALA A 56 -18.03 -6.03 -3.38
CA ALA A 56 -18.61 -7.06 -4.22
C ALA A 56 -18.75 -6.59 -5.69
N GLY A 57 -19.16 -5.34 -5.90
CA GLY A 57 -19.19 -4.72 -7.23
C GLY A 57 -17.81 -4.72 -7.89
N GLY A 58 -16.78 -4.25 -7.17
CA GLY A 58 -15.40 -4.27 -7.67
C GLY A 58 -14.88 -5.67 -8.00
N ILE A 59 -15.19 -6.67 -7.16
CA ILE A 59 -14.82 -8.07 -7.41
C ILE A 59 -15.49 -8.60 -8.68
N ARG A 60 -16.79 -8.38 -8.85
CA ARG A 60 -17.51 -8.84 -10.06
C ARG A 60 -17.03 -8.10 -11.32
N THR A 61 -16.69 -6.82 -11.22
CA THR A 61 -16.08 -6.08 -12.34
C THR A 61 -14.73 -6.68 -12.74
N ALA A 62 -13.88 -7.02 -11.77
CA ALA A 62 -12.52 -7.50 -12.02
C ALA A 62 -12.45 -8.98 -12.42
N PHE A 63 -13.24 -9.84 -11.77
CA PHE A 63 -13.13 -11.30 -11.91
C PHE A 63 -14.29 -11.95 -12.69
N GLY A 64 -15.34 -11.20 -13.02
CA GLY A 64 -16.48 -11.67 -13.80
C GLY A 64 -17.83 -11.41 -13.14
N ALA A 65 -18.82 -11.01 -13.93
CA ALA A 65 -20.16 -10.70 -13.43
C ALA A 65 -20.89 -11.95 -12.89
N ASP A 66 -20.57 -13.12 -13.44
CA ASP A 66 -21.23 -14.40 -13.14
C ASP A 66 -20.70 -15.09 -11.87
N LEU A 67 -19.83 -14.42 -11.12
CA LEU A 67 -19.32 -14.94 -9.84
C LEU A 67 -20.46 -15.12 -8.83
N SER A 68 -20.51 -16.31 -8.25
CA SER A 68 -21.47 -16.62 -7.20
C SER A 68 -21.22 -15.76 -5.96
N ASP A 69 -22.28 -15.47 -5.21
CA ASP A 69 -22.17 -14.72 -3.94
C ASP A 69 -21.22 -15.41 -2.94
N ARG A 70 -21.15 -16.75 -2.98
CA ARG A 70 -20.24 -17.53 -2.13
C ARG A 70 -18.79 -17.30 -2.51
N ASP A 71 -18.48 -17.20 -3.80
CA ASP A 71 -17.13 -16.91 -4.28
C ASP A 71 -16.72 -15.48 -3.98
N VAL A 72 -17.65 -14.52 -4.16
CA VAL A 72 -17.43 -13.13 -3.76
C VAL A 72 -17.14 -13.03 -2.26
N ASP A 73 -17.94 -13.69 -1.42
CA ASP A 73 -17.73 -13.70 0.03
C ASP A 73 -16.37 -14.31 0.42
N ARG A 74 -15.94 -15.37 -0.27
CA ARG A 74 -14.64 -16.01 -0.07
C ARG A 74 -13.48 -15.08 -0.45
N ILE A 75 -13.56 -14.44 -1.61
CA ILE A 75 -12.55 -13.47 -2.08
C ILE A 75 -12.49 -12.27 -1.12
N LEU A 76 -13.65 -11.76 -0.71
CA LEU A 76 -13.75 -10.62 0.19
C LEU A 76 -13.15 -10.93 1.57
N LEU A 77 -13.40 -12.12 2.12
CA LEU A 77 -12.74 -12.57 3.36
C LEU A 77 -11.22 -12.64 3.18
N GLY A 78 -10.74 -13.24 2.09
CA GLY A 78 -9.31 -13.33 1.79
C GLY A 78 -8.64 -11.95 1.66
N MET A 79 -9.33 -10.98 1.05
CA MET A 79 -8.88 -9.60 0.95
C MET A 79 -8.70 -8.95 2.35
N TRP A 80 -9.68 -9.11 3.25
CA TRP A 80 -9.58 -8.56 4.61
C TRP A 80 -8.50 -9.24 5.44
N GLN A 81 -8.37 -10.57 5.34
CA GLN A 81 -7.29 -11.32 5.98
C GLN A 81 -5.92 -10.80 5.49
N HIS A 82 -5.77 -10.64 4.17
CA HIS A 82 -4.55 -10.11 3.59
C HIS A 82 -4.25 -8.69 4.08
N LEU A 83 -5.25 -7.79 4.08
CA LEU A 83 -5.08 -6.41 4.53
C LEU A 83 -4.63 -6.33 6.00
N PHE A 84 -5.28 -7.08 6.90
CA PHE A 84 -4.92 -7.03 8.32
C PHE A 84 -3.57 -7.70 8.62
N ARG A 85 -3.22 -8.78 7.91
CA ARG A 85 -1.89 -9.38 8.00
C ARG A 85 -0.82 -8.41 7.49
N MET A 86 -1.06 -7.72 6.38
CA MET A 86 -0.17 -6.70 5.83
C MET A 86 0.12 -5.58 6.85
N VAL A 87 -0.90 -5.10 7.57
CA VAL A 87 -0.71 -4.11 8.64
C VAL A 87 0.23 -4.63 9.73
N CYS A 88 0.06 -5.90 10.14
CA CYS A 88 0.95 -6.54 11.11
C CYS A 88 2.38 -6.65 10.56
N GLU A 89 2.54 -7.03 9.30
CA GLU A 89 3.84 -7.14 8.63
C GLU A 89 4.55 -5.79 8.59
N ILE A 90 3.88 -4.72 8.17
CA ILE A 90 4.44 -3.35 8.10
C ILE A 90 4.98 -2.93 9.47
N ILE A 91 4.21 -3.15 10.53
CA ILE A 91 4.57 -2.74 11.89
C ILE A 91 5.76 -3.56 12.42
N GLN A 92 5.82 -4.86 12.11
CA GLN A 92 6.88 -5.76 12.58
C GLN A 92 8.14 -5.75 11.70
N LEU A 93 8.04 -5.27 10.46
CA LEU A 93 9.12 -5.25 9.45
C LEU A 93 10.43 -4.67 10.00
N PRO A 94 10.47 -3.48 10.64
CA PRO A 94 11.73 -2.87 11.06
C PRO A 94 12.50 -3.69 12.11
N ARG A 95 11.82 -4.57 12.86
CA ARG A 95 12.46 -5.47 13.84
C ARG A 95 12.88 -6.80 13.22
N ARG A 96 12.16 -7.26 12.19
CA ARG A 96 12.27 -8.63 11.67
C ARG A 96 13.08 -8.75 10.39
N PHE A 97 13.14 -7.70 9.57
CA PHE A 97 13.83 -7.74 8.29
C PHE A 97 15.23 -7.15 8.38
N ARG A 98 16.21 -7.92 7.95
CA ARG A 98 17.61 -7.53 7.77
C ARG A 98 18.11 -8.14 6.47
N LEU A 99 19.20 -7.62 5.91
CA LEU A 99 19.73 -8.17 4.66
C LEU A 99 20.15 -9.63 4.79
N TYR A 100 20.68 -10.06 5.93
CA TYR A 100 21.14 -11.44 6.13
C TYR A 100 19.99 -12.47 6.10
N ASN A 101 18.78 -12.10 6.52
CA ASN A 101 17.60 -12.99 6.49
C ASN A 101 16.64 -12.68 5.34
N CYS A 102 17.06 -11.88 4.35
CA CYS A 102 16.17 -11.47 3.26
C CYS A 102 15.62 -12.67 2.47
N HIS A 103 16.43 -13.72 2.29
CA HIS A 103 16.06 -14.93 1.56
C HIS A 103 14.95 -15.75 2.23
N GLU A 104 14.75 -15.59 3.54
CA GLU A 104 13.67 -16.25 4.29
C GLU A 104 12.32 -15.53 4.08
N VAL A 105 12.36 -14.24 3.75
CA VAL A 105 11.18 -13.36 3.72
C VAL A 105 10.80 -12.97 2.29
N LEU A 106 11.76 -12.86 1.38
CA LEU A 106 11.57 -12.36 0.03
C LEU A 106 12.03 -13.37 -1.02
N ARG A 107 11.20 -13.56 -2.04
CA ARG A 107 11.55 -14.26 -3.27
C ARG A 107 11.33 -13.33 -4.46
N PHE A 108 12.42 -13.01 -5.14
CA PHE A 108 12.36 -12.18 -6.34
C PHE A 108 12.09 -13.04 -7.56
N HIS A 109 11.06 -12.67 -8.32
CA HIS A 109 10.74 -13.26 -9.61
C HIS A 109 11.11 -12.27 -10.71
N GLN A 110 11.70 -12.74 -11.82
CA GLN A 110 12.01 -11.92 -13.00
C GLN A 110 12.80 -10.62 -12.69
N ARG A 111 13.80 -10.72 -11.81
CA ARG A 111 14.55 -9.54 -11.31
C ARG A 111 15.49 -8.89 -12.32
N ASP A 112 15.84 -9.58 -13.40
CA ASP A 112 16.93 -9.17 -14.29
C ASP A 112 16.64 -7.84 -14.99
N GLU A 113 15.39 -7.62 -15.40
CA GLU A 113 14.97 -6.35 -16.00
C GLU A 113 15.01 -5.20 -15.00
N CYS A 114 14.57 -5.46 -13.76
CA CYS A 114 14.62 -4.49 -12.68
C CYS A 114 16.07 -4.09 -12.38
N VAL A 115 16.97 -5.06 -12.21
CA VAL A 115 18.39 -4.80 -11.99
C VAL A 115 18.99 -4.03 -13.16
N ARG A 116 18.71 -4.45 -14.40
CA ARG A 116 19.20 -3.75 -15.60
C ARG A 116 18.72 -2.30 -15.66
N ALA A 117 17.46 -2.04 -15.33
CA ALA A 117 16.90 -0.71 -15.31
C ALA A 117 17.60 0.18 -14.27
N VAL A 118 17.77 -0.32 -13.04
CA VAL A 118 18.43 0.42 -11.95
C VAL A 118 19.92 0.67 -12.26
N MET A 119 20.58 -0.26 -12.94
CA MET A 119 21.98 -0.15 -13.32
C MET A 119 22.23 0.68 -14.59
N ALA A 120 21.18 1.09 -15.32
CA ALA A 120 21.32 1.76 -16.61
C ALA A 120 21.83 3.21 -16.53
N GLY A 121 22.13 3.74 -15.34
CA GLY A 121 22.63 5.10 -15.17
C GLY A 121 21.62 6.18 -15.60
N ARG A 122 20.33 5.86 -15.57
CA ARG A 122 19.24 6.78 -15.90
C ARG A 122 18.15 6.75 -14.82
N PRO A 123 17.34 7.80 -14.67
CA PRO A 123 16.21 7.78 -13.75
C PRO A 123 15.23 6.64 -14.08
N VAL A 124 14.76 5.94 -13.04
CA VAL A 124 13.80 4.82 -13.16
C VAL A 124 12.54 5.15 -12.38
N LEU A 125 11.39 5.01 -13.04
CA LEU A 125 10.09 5.13 -12.39
C LEU A 125 9.47 3.75 -12.16
N PHE A 126 9.30 3.39 -10.89
CA PHE A 126 8.55 2.21 -10.47
C PHE A 126 7.08 2.58 -10.27
N LEU A 127 6.23 2.00 -11.11
CA LEU A 127 4.77 2.11 -10.99
C LEU A 127 4.22 0.82 -10.37
N SER A 128 3.50 0.96 -9.25
CA SER A 128 2.83 -0.17 -8.59
C SER A 128 1.39 0.15 -8.23
N GLY A 129 0.57 -0.90 -8.17
CA GLY A 129 -0.75 -0.87 -7.53
C GLY A 129 -0.66 -1.04 -6.01
N HIS A 130 -1.77 -0.79 -5.33
CA HIS A 130 -1.96 -1.22 -3.93
C HIS A 130 -2.26 -2.72 -3.91
N PHE A 131 -1.27 -3.53 -4.28
CA PHE A 131 -1.37 -4.98 -4.36
C PHE A 131 -0.25 -5.62 -3.54
N GLY A 132 -0.57 -6.70 -2.84
CA GLY A 132 0.36 -7.32 -1.91
C GLY A 132 0.83 -6.34 -0.83
N ASN A 133 2.02 -6.58 -0.31
CA ASN A 133 2.66 -5.66 0.64
C ASN A 133 3.61 -4.69 -0.09
N TRP A 134 3.05 -3.56 -0.54
CA TRP A 134 3.81 -2.54 -1.28
C TRP A 134 4.87 -1.86 -0.41
N GLU A 135 4.63 -1.68 0.90
CA GLU A 135 5.59 -1.05 1.81
C GLU A 135 6.86 -1.89 1.97
N ILE A 136 6.72 -3.23 2.01
CA ILE A 136 7.89 -4.13 1.98
C ILE A 136 8.65 -3.97 0.68
N SER A 137 7.95 -3.90 -0.45
CA SER A 137 8.57 -3.76 -1.76
C SER A 137 9.41 -2.48 -1.85
N VAL A 138 8.88 -1.35 -1.38
CA VAL A 138 9.59 -0.06 -1.34
C VAL A 138 10.78 -0.08 -0.39
N ASN A 139 10.61 -0.60 0.82
CA ASN A 139 11.71 -0.68 1.79
C ASN A 139 12.83 -1.62 1.34
N THR A 140 12.49 -2.67 0.58
CA THR A 140 13.47 -3.63 0.05
C THR A 140 14.53 -2.92 -0.78
N PHE A 141 14.16 -2.06 -1.73
CA PHE A 141 15.15 -1.32 -2.54
C PHE A 141 16.11 -0.49 -1.68
N GLY A 142 15.58 0.23 -0.68
CA GLY A 142 16.39 0.97 0.28
C GLY A 142 17.39 0.09 1.03
N TYR A 143 16.94 -1.07 1.53
CA TYR A 143 17.83 -2.03 2.17
C TYR A 143 18.92 -2.57 1.24
N PHE A 144 18.62 -2.78 -0.06
CA PHE A 144 19.60 -3.22 -1.05
C PHE A 144 20.52 -2.10 -1.57
N GLY A 145 20.46 -0.90 -1.01
CA GLY A 145 21.32 0.23 -1.37
C GLY A 145 20.80 1.09 -2.52
N PHE A 146 19.52 0.93 -2.89
CA PHE A 146 18.84 1.69 -3.93
C PHE A 146 17.70 2.52 -3.33
N PRO A 147 17.99 3.54 -2.51
CA PRO A 147 16.94 4.37 -1.93
C PRO A 147 16.11 5.04 -3.03
N MET A 148 14.80 5.13 -2.80
CA MET A 148 13.84 5.68 -3.76
C MET A 148 13.09 6.88 -3.21
N GLY A 149 12.68 7.78 -4.09
CA GLY A 149 11.70 8.82 -3.79
C GLY A 149 10.29 8.23 -3.75
N VAL A 150 9.59 8.35 -2.63
CA VAL A 150 8.24 7.79 -2.44
C VAL A 150 7.20 8.90 -2.49
N VAL A 151 6.35 8.89 -3.50
CA VAL A 151 5.29 9.89 -3.66
C VAL A 151 4.08 9.50 -2.81
N ALA A 152 3.73 10.31 -1.81
CA ALA A 152 2.56 10.08 -0.97
C ALA A 152 1.89 11.38 -0.53
N ARG A 153 0.61 11.28 -0.15
CA ARG A 153 -0.13 12.41 0.43
C ARG A 153 0.24 12.58 1.90
N ASP A 154 0.41 13.83 2.32
CA ASP A 154 0.57 14.18 3.73
C ASP A 154 -0.69 13.85 4.55
N LEU A 155 -0.48 13.40 5.79
CA LEU A 155 -1.58 13.09 6.71
C LEU A 155 -1.97 14.34 7.49
N ASP A 156 -3.27 14.51 7.73
CA ASP A 156 -3.79 15.71 8.40
C ASP A 156 -3.35 15.82 9.88
N ASN A 157 -2.99 14.69 10.50
CA ASN A 157 -2.44 14.63 11.85
C ASN A 157 -0.90 14.60 11.78
N PRO A 158 -0.21 15.64 12.28
CA PRO A 158 1.24 15.78 12.13
C PRO A 158 2.04 14.69 12.86
N TRP A 159 1.54 14.16 13.99
CA TRP A 159 2.23 13.11 14.73
C TRP A 159 2.20 11.77 13.97
N LEU A 160 1.05 11.43 13.38
CA LEU A 160 0.94 10.27 12.49
C LEU A 160 1.79 10.46 11.24
N HIS A 161 1.74 11.65 10.63
CA HIS A 161 2.57 11.97 9.46
C HIS A 161 4.06 11.73 9.74
N ASN A 162 4.57 12.25 10.86
CA ASN A 162 5.97 12.08 11.24
C ASN A 162 6.34 10.62 11.48
N TRP A 163 5.46 9.82 12.10
CA TRP A 163 5.69 8.39 12.29
C TRP A 163 5.80 7.65 10.94
N PHE A 164 4.87 7.88 10.02
CA PHE A 164 4.90 7.23 8.70
C PHE A 164 6.09 7.67 7.86
N ARG A 165 6.47 8.95 7.96
CA ARG A 165 7.67 9.48 7.34
C ARG A 165 8.91 8.76 7.85
N GLN A 166 9.11 8.70 9.17
CA GLN A 166 10.24 7.97 9.76
C GLN A 166 10.27 6.50 9.36
N PHE A 167 9.11 5.83 9.32
CA PHE A 167 9.02 4.45 8.87
C PHE A 167 9.52 4.28 7.43
N ARG A 168 9.02 5.10 6.49
CA ARG A 168 9.39 4.99 5.07
C ARG A 168 10.82 5.42 4.79
N GLU A 169 11.32 6.42 5.51
CA GLU A 169 12.70 6.91 5.40
C GLU A 169 13.72 5.99 6.11
N SER A 170 13.27 5.04 6.95
CA SER A 170 14.15 4.16 7.73
C SER A 170 15.06 3.24 6.90
N SER A 171 14.72 3.02 5.64
CA SER A 171 15.52 2.25 4.67
C SER A 171 16.33 3.14 3.71
N GLY A 172 16.40 4.46 3.97
CA GLY A 172 17.12 5.43 3.15
C GLY A 172 16.28 6.10 2.05
N ASN A 173 15.02 5.71 1.89
CA ASN A 173 14.08 6.39 0.99
C ASN A 173 13.81 7.84 1.47
N TRP A 174 13.27 8.68 0.59
CA TRP A 174 12.78 10.02 0.95
C TRP A 174 11.35 10.23 0.48
N MET A 175 10.60 11.00 1.26
CA MET A 175 9.20 11.29 0.95
C MET A 175 9.08 12.48 0.00
N ILE A 176 8.25 12.32 -1.04
CA ILE A 176 7.86 13.39 -1.96
C ILE A 176 6.38 13.67 -1.72
N SER A 177 6.04 14.90 -1.34
CA SER A 177 4.63 15.26 -1.16
C SER A 177 3.91 15.21 -2.50
N LYS A 178 2.73 14.59 -2.51
CA LYS A 178 1.91 14.47 -3.71
C LYS A 178 1.54 15.82 -4.33
N VAL A 179 1.45 16.88 -3.53
CA VAL A 179 1.22 18.24 -4.03
C VAL A 179 2.52 18.73 -4.67
N GLY A 180 2.53 18.91 -5.99
CA GLY A 180 3.73 19.32 -6.73
C GLY A 180 4.68 18.18 -7.10
N ALA A 181 4.35 16.92 -6.78
CA ALA A 181 5.20 15.76 -7.08
C ALA A 181 5.60 15.66 -8.57
N SER A 182 4.69 15.98 -9.50
CA SER A 182 5.00 15.93 -10.94
C SER A 182 6.10 16.92 -11.33
N THR A 183 6.03 18.16 -10.85
CA THR A 183 7.06 19.19 -11.08
C THR A 183 8.38 18.80 -10.42
N GLN A 184 8.34 18.37 -9.16
CA GLN A 184 9.55 17.96 -8.43
C GLN A 184 10.24 16.75 -9.07
N MET A 185 9.46 15.75 -9.53
CA MET A 185 10.01 14.60 -10.23
C MET A 185 10.68 15.02 -11.55
N VAL A 186 10.07 15.93 -12.31
CA VAL A 186 10.65 16.42 -13.58
C VAL A 186 11.92 17.23 -13.32
N GLU A 187 11.93 18.08 -12.29
CA GLU A 187 13.12 18.85 -11.91
C GLU A 187 14.28 17.95 -11.47
N GLU A 188 14.02 16.93 -10.64
CA GLU A 188 15.06 16.02 -10.18
C GLU A 188 15.58 15.09 -11.30
N VAL A 189 14.70 14.68 -12.23
CA VAL A 189 15.07 13.95 -13.46
C VAL A 189 15.95 14.81 -14.37
N GLY A 190 15.66 16.11 -14.46
CA GLY A 190 16.43 17.08 -15.25
C GLY A 190 17.80 17.42 -14.68
N GLN A 191 18.03 17.18 -13.38
CA GLN A 191 19.33 17.40 -12.70
C GLN A 191 20.29 16.21 -12.78
N GLU A 192 20.12 15.31 -13.77
CA GLU A 192 20.96 14.10 -13.98
C GLU A 192 21.07 13.18 -12.76
N ARG A 193 20.12 13.27 -11.80
CA ARG A 193 20.09 12.33 -10.68
C ARG A 193 19.55 11.00 -11.18
N THR A 194 20.43 10.01 -11.32
CA THR A 194 20.12 8.62 -11.71
C THR A 194 19.34 7.84 -10.64
N ARG A 195 18.58 8.54 -9.80
CA ARG A 195 17.93 7.94 -8.63
C ARG A 195 16.54 7.40 -9.00
N PRO A 196 16.15 6.23 -8.46
CA PRO A 196 14.84 5.66 -8.70
C PRO A 196 13.72 6.38 -7.91
N TYR A 197 12.52 6.40 -8.50
CA TYR A 197 11.28 6.91 -7.90
C TYR A 197 10.23 5.82 -7.84
N CYS A 198 9.42 5.80 -6.78
CA CYS A 198 8.29 4.90 -6.64
C CYS A 198 6.98 5.68 -6.48
N VAL A 199 6.01 5.35 -7.34
CA VAL A 199 4.67 5.91 -7.29
C VAL A 199 3.67 4.77 -7.07
N ILE A 200 3.06 4.76 -5.89
CA ILE A 200 2.02 3.80 -5.52
C ILE A 200 0.67 4.47 -5.76
N ARG A 201 0.05 4.13 -6.90
CA ARG A 201 -1.24 4.66 -7.40
C ARG A 201 -1.31 6.19 -7.53
N MET A 202 -1.37 6.66 -8.78
CA MET A 202 -2.00 7.94 -9.07
C MET A 202 -3.52 7.74 -9.07
N PRO A 203 -4.33 8.39 -8.21
CA PRO A 203 -5.72 8.58 -8.58
C PRO A 203 -5.73 9.43 -9.85
N ALA A 204 -6.53 9.04 -10.83
CA ALA A 204 -6.75 9.86 -12.01
C ALA A 204 -7.11 11.28 -11.57
N PRO A 205 -6.42 12.32 -12.07
CA PRO A 205 -6.88 13.69 -11.97
C PRO A 205 -8.35 13.78 -12.40
N LYS A 206 -9.15 14.62 -11.74
CA LYS A 206 -10.49 14.95 -12.25
C LYS A 206 -10.29 15.55 -13.66
N GLY A 207 -10.78 14.87 -14.69
CA GLY A 207 -10.64 15.30 -16.10
C GLY A 207 -9.72 14.46 -16.98
N CYS A 208 -9.11 13.37 -16.49
CA CYS A 208 -8.42 12.42 -17.38
C CYS A 208 -9.42 11.56 -18.18
N LEU A 209 -9.05 11.26 -19.43
CA LEU A 209 -9.78 10.33 -20.29
C LEU A 209 -10.00 8.99 -19.56
N PRO A 210 -11.21 8.41 -19.61
CA PRO A 210 -11.45 7.10 -19.03
C PRO A 210 -10.50 6.09 -19.67
N THR A 211 -9.67 5.46 -18.84
CA THR A 211 -8.82 4.35 -19.30
C THR A 211 -9.68 3.10 -19.44
N SER A 212 -9.36 2.27 -20.42
CA SER A 212 -10.14 1.09 -20.84
C SER A 212 -10.32 0.01 -19.76
N SER A 213 -9.74 0.16 -18.56
CA SER A 213 -9.92 -0.78 -17.45
C SER A 213 -11.33 -0.81 -16.87
N ASP A 214 -12.17 0.20 -17.16
CA ASP A 214 -13.56 0.29 -16.69
C ASP A 214 -14.63 0.12 -17.80
N ALA A 215 -14.24 -0.08 -19.06
CA ALA A 215 -15.18 -0.09 -20.19
C ALA A 215 -15.57 -1.51 -20.61
N ARG A 216 -16.61 -2.08 -19.97
CA ARG A 216 -17.49 -3.06 -20.64
C ARG A 216 -18.76 -2.36 -21.07
N HIS A 217 -18.75 -1.79 -22.28
CA HIS A 217 -19.99 -1.42 -22.96
C HIS A 217 -20.64 -2.69 -23.53
N PRO A 218 -21.96 -2.90 -23.34
CA PRO A 218 -22.68 -3.93 -24.08
C PRO A 218 -22.79 -3.48 -25.54
N HIS A 219 -22.27 -4.29 -26.45
CA HIS A 219 -22.52 -4.13 -27.88
C HIS A 219 -24.02 -4.29 -28.14
N SER A 220 -24.68 -3.20 -28.55
CA SER A 220 -25.89 -3.26 -29.36
C SER A 220 -25.48 -3.05 -30.82
N SER A 221 -25.54 -4.12 -31.61
CA SER A 221 -25.38 -4.11 -33.06
C SER A 221 -26.48 -3.26 -33.72
N PRO A 222 -26.20 -2.48 -34.77
CA PRO A 222 -27.22 -2.04 -35.70
C PRO A 222 -27.28 -2.99 -36.90
N SER A 223 -28.47 -3.54 -37.12
CA SER A 223 -29.03 -3.88 -38.43
C SER A 223 -29.19 -2.63 -39.29
#